data_AF-A0A819JD02-F1
#
_entry.id   AF-A0A819JD02-F1
#
_cell.length_a   1.000
_cell.length_b   1.000
_cell.length_c   1.000
_cell.angle_alpha   90.00
_cell.angle_beta   90.00
_cell.angle_gamma   90.00
#
_symmetry.space_group_name_H-M   'P 1'
#
loop_
_entity.id
_entity.type
_entity.pdbx_description
1 polymer ?
#
loop_
_entity_poly.entity_id
_entity_poly.type
_entity_poly.pdbx_seq_one_letter_code
_entity_poly.pdbx_strand_id
1 'polypeptide(L)'
;KVYARLNKIGTLIDYFGSIKYVNGIKIDNVDKVLLECYDIVKQYVDTRDIYSFIHGNCQFSNMLIDNTNNQNKIYLIDPRGYFGKTLLYGLPEYDFSKVLYALSGYDKFNNNQEYYIENISNDCMELKIQHNLDLIGKLPHKICNRCTLALMVIHWIALAQYNRNDIMKCSTSYYYGLYLHAKYIKNLNDIDQILHD
;
A
#
# COMPACT_ATOMS: atom_id res chain seq x y z
N LYS A 1 5.21 -14.65 -4.32
CA LYS A 1 3.94 -14.39 -5.03
C LYS A 1 3.97 -13.08 -5.82
N VAL A 2 4.43 -11.96 -5.25
CA VAL A 2 4.47 -10.64 -5.93
C VAL A 2 5.42 -10.63 -7.14
N TYR A 3 6.64 -11.15 -7.04
CA TYR A 3 7.56 -11.24 -8.19
C TYR A 3 6.95 -11.95 -9.42
N ALA A 4 6.27 -13.09 -9.20
CA ALA A 4 5.58 -13.80 -10.28
C ALA A 4 4.42 -13.00 -10.92
N ARG A 5 3.86 -12.03 -10.19
CA ARG A 5 2.89 -11.07 -10.74
C ARG A 5 3.59 -9.99 -11.56
N LEU A 6 4.70 -9.44 -11.06
CA LEU A 6 5.47 -8.40 -11.74
C LEU A 6 6.04 -8.88 -13.08
N ASN A 7 6.51 -10.13 -13.16
CA ASN A 7 7.00 -10.72 -14.42
C ASN A 7 5.93 -10.72 -15.53
N LYS A 8 4.64 -10.67 -15.20
CA LYS A 8 3.54 -10.61 -16.18
C LYS A 8 3.27 -9.22 -16.74
N ILE A 9 3.86 -8.19 -16.14
CA ILE A 9 3.68 -6.78 -16.53
C ILE A 9 5.01 -6.08 -16.87
N GLY A 10 6.14 -6.80 -16.83
CA GLY A 10 7.48 -6.23 -17.06
C GLY A 10 7.55 -5.40 -18.34
N THR A 11 7.17 -5.97 -19.48
CA THR A 11 7.17 -5.28 -20.78
C THR A 11 6.32 -3.99 -20.79
N LEU A 12 5.21 -3.97 -20.04
CA LEU A 12 4.36 -2.79 -19.93
C LEU A 12 5.04 -1.70 -19.11
N ILE A 13 5.71 -2.06 -18.01
CA ILE A 13 6.46 -1.11 -17.19
C ILE A 13 7.69 -0.59 -17.95
N ASP A 14 8.39 -1.47 -18.67
CA ASP A 14 9.59 -1.13 -19.46
C ASP A 14 9.28 -0.11 -20.57
N TYR A 15 8.05 -0.07 -21.07
CA TYR A 15 7.59 0.93 -22.06
C TYR A 15 7.78 2.37 -21.55
N PHE A 16 7.67 2.61 -20.24
CA PHE A 16 7.85 3.92 -19.62
C PHE A 16 9.33 4.31 -19.42
N GLY A 17 10.27 3.42 -19.78
CA GLY A 17 11.69 3.64 -19.61
C GLY A 17 12.14 3.62 -18.14
N SER A 18 13.31 4.18 -17.88
CA SER A 18 13.93 4.19 -16.55
C SER A 18 13.47 5.39 -15.72
N ILE A 19 12.26 5.31 -15.17
CA ILE A 19 11.73 6.31 -14.24
C ILE A 19 12.51 6.28 -12.92
N LYS A 20 13.02 7.43 -12.49
CA LYS A 20 13.78 7.61 -11.24
C LYS A 20 13.07 8.48 -10.22
N TYR A 21 12.12 9.30 -10.66
CA TYR A 21 11.36 10.19 -9.79
C TYR A 21 9.87 10.04 -10.05
N VAL A 22 9.10 9.95 -8.96
CA VAL A 22 7.63 9.96 -9.01
C VAL A 22 7.14 11.07 -8.10
N ASN A 23 6.33 12.00 -8.62
CA ASN A 23 5.84 13.17 -7.88
C ASN A 23 6.96 13.90 -7.12
N GLY A 24 8.10 14.10 -7.78
CA GLY A 24 9.28 14.79 -7.23
C GLY A 24 10.14 13.97 -6.26
N ILE A 25 9.73 12.76 -5.85
CA ILE A 25 10.50 11.92 -4.92
C ILE A 25 11.30 10.87 -5.68
N LYS A 26 12.59 10.73 -5.35
CA LYS A 26 13.47 9.70 -5.92
C LYS A 26 13.07 8.31 -5.45
N ILE A 27 12.67 7.45 -6.38
CA ILE A 27 12.29 6.06 -6.10
C ILE A 27 13.48 5.11 -6.25
N ASP A 28 13.38 3.97 -5.58
CA ASP A 28 14.28 2.83 -5.79
C ASP A 28 13.65 1.82 -6.75
N ASN A 29 14.47 0.91 -7.30
CA ASN A 29 13.96 -0.18 -8.13
C ASN A 29 13.06 -1.12 -7.31
N VAL A 30 12.10 -1.77 -7.98
CA VAL A 30 11.10 -2.61 -7.32
C VAL A 30 11.68 -3.78 -6.54
N ASP A 31 12.82 -4.34 -6.98
CA ASP A 31 13.44 -5.47 -6.30
C ASP A 31 13.97 -5.04 -4.93
N LYS A 32 14.66 -3.90 -4.87
CA LYS A 32 15.12 -3.28 -3.62
C LYS A 32 13.95 -2.93 -2.71
N VAL A 33 12.91 -2.29 -3.25
CA VAL A 33 11.71 -1.93 -2.47
C VAL A 33 11.03 -3.15 -1.87
N LEU A 34 10.83 -4.21 -2.66
CA LEU A 34 10.18 -5.43 -2.19
C LEU A 34 11.05 -6.20 -1.19
N LEU A 35 12.37 -6.22 -1.37
CA LEU A 35 13.29 -6.84 -0.42
C LEU A 35 13.23 -6.14 0.94
N GLU A 36 13.35 -4.80 0.97
CA GLU A 36 13.27 -4.03 2.21
C GLU A 36 11.90 -4.21 2.90
N CYS A 37 10.81 -4.15 2.14
CA CYS A 37 9.48 -4.39 2.70
C CYS A 37 9.33 -5.83 3.23
N TYR A 38 9.91 -6.81 2.54
CA TYR A 38 9.90 -8.21 2.98
C TYR A 38 10.67 -8.38 4.29
N ASP A 39 11.86 -7.80 4.41
CA ASP A 39 12.69 -7.91 5.62
C ASP A 39 12.01 -7.26 6.83
N ILE A 40 11.37 -6.10 6.64
CA ILE A 40 10.56 -5.45 7.68
C ILE A 40 9.41 -6.37 8.13
N VAL A 41 8.63 -6.91 7.19
CA VAL A 41 7.50 -7.80 7.53
C VAL A 41 7.99 -9.08 8.20
N LYS A 42 9.11 -9.63 7.72
CA LYS A 42 9.72 -10.85 8.26
C LYS A 42 10.17 -10.64 9.71
N GLN A 43 10.81 -9.52 10.03
CA GLN A 43 11.18 -9.19 11.40
C GLN A 43 9.97 -9.26 12.35
N TYR A 44 8.84 -8.67 11.95
CA TYR A 44 7.62 -8.70 12.77
C TYR A 44 7.06 -10.11 12.91
N VAL A 45 7.06 -10.91 11.84
CA VAL A 45 6.66 -12.32 11.89
C VAL A 45 7.55 -13.11 12.85
N ASP A 46 8.87 -12.98 12.72
CA ASP A 46 9.84 -13.74 13.50
C ASP A 46 9.81 -13.39 15.00
N THR A 47 9.39 -12.17 15.35
CA THR A 47 9.22 -11.72 16.75
C THR A 47 7.85 -12.04 17.37
N ARG A 48 6.93 -12.64 16.61
CA ARG A 48 5.55 -12.85 17.06
C ARG A 48 5.31 -14.31 17.41
N ASP A 49 5.04 -14.57 18.68
CA ASP A 49 4.73 -15.92 19.18
C ASP A 49 3.31 -16.40 18.84
N ILE A 50 2.37 -15.45 18.74
CA ILE A 50 0.95 -15.74 18.47
C ILE A 50 0.37 -14.79 17.42
N TYR A 51 -0.43 -15.34 16.51
CA TYR A 51 -1.18 -14.57 15.54
C TYR A 51 -2.55 -14.15 16.06
N SER A 52 -3.00 -12.99 15.59
CA SER A 52 -4.33 -12.45 15.88
C SER A 52 -5.33 -12.92 14.83
N PHE A 53 -6.60 -13.02 15.22
CA PHE A 53 -7.67 -13.12 14.23
C PHE A 53 -7.69 -11.85 13.38
N ILE A 54 -7.73 -12.02 12.06
CA ILE A 54 -7.71 -10.94 11.08
C ILE A 54 -8.90 -11.03 10.12
N HIS A 55 -9.41 -9.88 9.73
CA HIS A 55 -10.39 -9.76 8.66
C HIS A 55 -9.75 -10.06 7.29
N GLY A 56 -8.54 -9.58 7.07
CA GLY A 56 -7.72 -9.79 5.88
C GLY A 56 -8.17 -9.02 4.62
N ASN A 57 -9.26 -8.24 4.71
CA ASN A 57 -9.84 -7.49 3.60
C ASN A 57 -10.60 -6.22 4.04
N CYS A 58 -10.15 -5.56 5.11
CA CYS A 58 -10.86 -4.42 5.73
C CYS A 58 -10.49 -3.05 5.12
N GLN A 59 -10.53 -2.94 3.78
CA GLN A 59 -10.46 -1.65 3.08
C GLN A 59 -11.83 -0.95 3.05
N PHE A 60 -11.93 0.32 2.63
CA PHE A 60 -13.17 1.09 2.83
C PHE A 60 -14.38 0.54 2.08
N SER A 61 -14.20 -0.07 0.91
CA SER A 61 -15.28 -0.75 0.18
C SER A 61 -15.93 -1.90 0.95
N ASN A 62 -15.28 -2.39 2.01
CA ASN A 62 -15.78 -3.44 2.90
C ASN A 62 -16.13 -2.92 4.31
N MET A 63 -16.31 -1.60 4.44
CA MET A 63 -16.76 -0.95 5.66
C MET A 63 -18.15 -0.34 5.44
N LEU A 64 -19.08 -0.65 6.33
CA LEU A 64 -20.39 -0.01 6.40
C LEU A 64 -20.44 0.89 7.62
N ILE A 65 -20.87 2.14 7.43
CA ILE A 65 -21.02 3.11 8.51
C ILE A 65 -22.50 3.19 8.86
N ASP A 66 -22.83 2.88 10.11
CA ASP A 66 -24.16 3.06 10.66
C ASP A 66 -24.28 4.42 11.35
N ASN A 67 -25.03 5.30 10.68
CA ASN A 67 -25.32 6.65 11.14
C ASN A 67 -26.64 6.76 11.89
N THR A 68 -27.37 5.66 12.13
CA THR A 68 -28.77 5.72 12.57
C THR A 68 -28.98 6.14 14.02
N ASN A 69 -27.93 6.31 14.83
CA ASN A 69 -28.05 6.67 16.25
C ASN A 69 -26.89 7.54 16.80
N ASN A 70 -26.19 8.32 15.97
CA ASN A 70 -24.98 9.08 16.36
C ASN A 70 -23.85 8.22 16.98
N GLN A 71 -23.89 6.89 16.82
CA GLN A 71 -22.91 5.98 17.39
C GLN A 71 -21.71 5.74 16.46
N ASN A 72 -21.74 6.26 15.23
CA ASN A 72 -20.69 6.13 14.19
C ASN A 72 -20.08 4.72 14.16
N LYS A 73 -20.93 3.69 14.22
CA LYS A 73 -20.48 2.30 14.25
C LYS A 73 -19.99 1.91 12.86
N ILE A 74 -18.87 1.21 12.81
CA ILE A 74 -18.31 0.66 11.58
C ILE A 74 -18.47 -0.85 11.63
N TYR A 75 -19.12 -1.41 10.60
CA TYR A 75 -19.25 -2.86 10.40
C TYR A 75 -18.33 -3.28 9.26
N LEU A 76 -17.54 -4.32 9.49
CA LEU A 76 -16.68 -4.94 8.47
C LEU A 76 -17.40 -6.12 7.82
N ILE A 77 -17.35 -6.21 6.50
CA ILE A 77 -17.97 -7.28 5.70
C ILE A 77 -16.96 -7.92 4.73
N ASP A 78 -17.28 -9.09 4.17
CA ASP A 78 -16.40 -9.87 3.27
C ASP A 78 -15.01 -10.22 3.88
N PRO A 79 -14.96 -10.91 5.04
CA PRO A 79 -13.71 -11.37 5.61
C PRO A 79 -13.08 -12.43 4.71
N ARG A 80 -11.76 -12.31 4.49
CA ARG A 80 -10.98 -13.31 3.73
C ARG A 80 -9.94 -14.02 4.59
N GLY A 81 -9.35 -13.32 5.56
CA GLY A 81 -8.45 -13.87 6.55
C GLY A 81 -7.16 -14.52 6.03
N TYR A 82 -6.75 -14.32 4.78
CA TYR A 82 -5.53 -14.94 4.26
C TYR A 82 -4.29 -14.16 4.69
N PHE A 83 -3.34 -14.83 5.35
CA PHE A 83 -2.01 -14.29 5.67
C PHE A 83 -0.92 -15.31 5.36
N GLY A 84 -0.14 -15.09 4.29
CA GLY A 84 0.88 -16.06 3.88
C GLY A 84 0.30 -17.44 3.54
N LYS A 85 0.48 -18.41 4.44
CA LYS A 85 -0.07 -19.78 4.38
C LYS A 85 -1.14 -20.05 5.44
N THR A 86 -1.41 -19.10 6.34
CA THR A 86 -2.44 -19.23 7.37
C THR A 86 -3.78 -18.67 6.89
N LEU A 87 -4.85 -19.17 7.50
CA LEU A 87 -6.24 -18.75 7.28
C LEU A 87 -6.81 -18.22 8.59
N LEU A 88 -7.54 -17.11 8.53
CA LEU A 88 -8.14 -16.34 9.63
C LEU A 88 -7.16 -15.72 10.64
N TYR A 89 -5.92 -16.20 10.73
CA TYR A 89 -4.94 -15.72 11.71
C TYR A 89 -3.70 -15.15 11.02
N GLY A 90 -3.23 -13.99 11.48
CA GLY A 90 -2.00 -13.36 11.00
C GLY A 90 -1.54 -12.21 11.88
N LEU A 91 -0.66 -11.37 11.33
CA LEU A 91 -0.26 -10.12 11.98
C LEU A 91 -1.44 -9.13 12.01
N PRO A 92 -1.75 -8.48 13.15
CA PRO A 92 -2.75 -7.41 13.19
C PRO A 92 -2.37 -6.22 12.27
N GLU A 93 -1.07 -5.99 12.06
CA GLU A 93 -0.53 -5.03 11.11
C GLU A 93 -1.04 -5.26 9.68
N TYR A 94 -1.42 -6.49 9.33
CA TYR A 94 -2.01 -6.78 8.03
C TYR A 94 -3.37 -6.09 7.84
N ASP A 95 -4.25 -6.11 8.84
CA ASP A 95 -5.53 -5.39 8.76
C ASP A 95 -5.32 -3.88 8.81
N PHE A 96 -4.43 -3.38 9.67
CA PHE A 96 -4.07 -1.96 9.66
C PHE A 96 -3.53 -1.52 8.30
N SER A 97 -2.76 -2.38 7.61
CA SER A 97 -2.22 -2.05 6.29
C SER A 97 -3.30 -1.96 5.22
N LYS A 98 -4.43 -2.67 5.37
CA LYS A 98 -5.60 -2.54 4.48
C LYS A 98 -6.35 -1.23 4.71
N VAL A 99 -6.40 -0.75 5.95
CA VAL A 99 -6.94 0.58 6.26
C VAL A 99 -6.03 1.68 5.70
N LEU A 100 -4.70 1.56 5.88
CA LEU A 100 -3.74 2.50 5.29
C LEU A 100 -3.80 2.47 3.75
N TYR A 101 -3.96 1.29 3.17
CA TYR A 101 -4.16 1.12 1.72
C TYR A 101 -5.41 1.86 1.23
N ALA A 102 -6.53 1.76 1.95
CA ALA A 102 -7.73 2.53 1.68
C ALA A 102 -7.51 4.04 1.81
N LEU A 103 -6.86 4.49 2.89
CA LEU A 103 -6.51 5.90 3.13
C LEU A 103 -5.60 6.47 2.05
N SER A 104 -4.66 5.67 1.54
CA SER A 104 -3.77 6.05 0.43
C SER A 104 -4.48 6.14 -0.93
N GLY A 105 -5.81 5.90 -0.98
CA GLY A 105 -6.62 6.17 -2.16
C GLY A 105 -7.08 4.93 -2.92
N TYR A 106 -6.82 3.71 -2.41
CA TYR A 106 -7.15 2.47 -3.12
C TYR A 106 -8.62 2.39 -3.57
N ASP A 107 -9.58 2.62 -2.68
CA ASP A 107 -11.00 2.39 -3.02
C ASP A 107 -11.48 3.32 -4.13
N LYS A 108 -11.00 4.57 -4.12
CA LYS A 108 -11.28 5.53 -5.20
C LYS A 108 -10.53 5.16 -6.49
N PHE A 109 -9.28 4.72 -6.39
CA PHE A 109 -8.49 4.22 -7.52
C PHE A 109 -9.15 3.02 -8.21
N ASN A 110 -9.72 2.11 -7.42
CA ASN A 110 -10.38 0.94 -7.95
C ASN A 110 -11.68 1.32 -8.68
N ASN A 111 -12.44 2.26 -8.13
CA ASN A 111 -13.78 2.61 -8.62
C ASN A 111 -13.82 3.72 -9.69
N ASN A 112 -12.74 4.48 -9.89
CA ASN A 112 -12.69 5.59 -10.85
C ASN A 112 -11.46 5.49 -11.78
N GLN A 113 -11.53 6.12 -12.96
CA GLN A 113 -10.45 6.26 -13.95
C GLN A 113 -9.61 7.53 -13.77
N GLU A 114 -9.97 8.41 -12.83
CA GLU A 114 -9.25 9.67 -12.56
C GLU A 114 -7.81 9.52 -12.03
N TYR A 115 -7.33 8.28 -11.86
CA TYR A 115 -5.97 7.97 -11.45
C TYR A 115 -5.15 7.62 -12.68
N TYR A 116 -4.31 8.55 -13.09
CA TYR A 116 -3.54 8.42 -14.30
C TYR A 116 -2.18 9.12 -14.17
N ILE A 117 -1.31 8.78 -15.12
CA ILE A 117 -0.04 9.45 -15.34
C ILE A 117 -0.34 10.76 -16.06
N GLU A 118 -0.12 11.87 -15.36
CA GLU A 118 -0.39 13.22 -15.87
C GLU A 118 0.70 13.67 -16.84
N ASN A 119 1.96 13.35 -16.52
CA ASN A 119 3.10 13.71 -17.34
C ASN A 119 4.26 12.72 -17.16
N ILE A 120 5.05 12.56 -18.21
CA ILE A 120 6.34 11.88 -18.18
C ILE A 120 7.33 12.76 -18.92
N SER A 121 8.38 13.17 -18.22
CA SER A 121 9.47 13.95 -18.80
C SER A 121 10.81 13.42 -18.31
N ASN A 122 11.71 13.10 -19.24
CA ASN A 122 13.01 12.48 -18.95
C ASN A 122 12.86 11.21 -18.10
N ASP A 123 13.32 11.22 -16.84
CA ASP A 123 13.19 10.15 -15.85
C ASP A 123 12.20 10.48 -14.71
N CYS A 124 11.33 11.46 -14.92
CA CYS A 124 10.31 11.92 -13.98
C CYS A 124 8.90 11.55 -14.44
N MET A 125 8.11 11.00 -13.53
CA MET A 125 6.70 10.69 -13.72
C MET A 125 5.84 11.46 -12.72
N GLU A 126 4.79 12.09 -13.21
CA GLU A 126 3.77 12.77 -12.41
C GLU A 126 2.49 11.95 -12.42
N LEU A 127 2.05 11.55 -11.24
CA LEU A 127 0.84 10.77 -11.00
C LEU A 127 -0.20 11.66 -10.34
N LYS A 128 -1.39 11.69 -10.94
CA LYS A 128 -2.56 12.32 -10.32
C LYS A 128 -3.32 11.28 -9.51
N ILE A 129 -3.24 11.40 -8.19
CA ILE A 129 -3.81 10.43 -7.25
C ILE A 129 -4.52 11.18 -6.13
N GLN A 130 -5.82 10.94 -5.96
CA GLN A 130 -6.53 11.46 -4.82
C GLN A 130 -6.33 10.53 -3.62
N HIS A 131 -5.77 11.05 -2.54
CA HIS A 131 -5.42 10.25 -1.38
C HIS A 131 -5.57 11.07 -0.09
N ASN A 132 -5.70 10.39 1.04
CA ASN A 132 -5.76 11.01 2.37
C ASN A 132 -4.45 10.78 3.15
N LEU A 133 -3.31 10.88 2.46
CA LEU A 133 -1.98 10.63 3.02
C LEU A 133 -1.64 11.50 4.25
N ASP A 134 -2.21 12.70 4.35
CA ASP A 134 -2.03 13.61 5.49
C ASP A 134 -2.63 13.06 6.80
N LEU A 135 -3.52 12.06 6.71
CA LEU A 135 -4.05 11.37 7.87
C LEU A 135 -3.10 10.28 8.39
N ILE A 136 -2.26 9.69 7.52
CA ILE A 136 -1.36 8.60 7.90
C ILE A 136 -0.39 9.05 8.99
N GLY A 137 0.19 10.24 8.86
CA GLY A 137 1.10 10.82 9.87
C GLY A 137 0.43 11.18 11.20
N LYS A 138 -0.91 11.15 11.28
CA LYS A 138 -1.68 11.44 12.49
C LYS A 138 -2.16 10.17 13.19
N LEU A 139 -1.94 9.00 12.59
CA LEU A 139 -2.38 7.73 13.17
C LEU A 139 -1.44 7.33 14.32
N PRO A 140 -1.97 6.74 15.40
CA PRO A 140 -1.14 6.20 16.46
C PRO A 140 -0.12 5.18 15.94
N HIS A 141 1.09 5.17 16.49
CA HIS A 141 2.17 4.26 16.10
C HIS A 141 1.75 2.77 16.07
N LYS A 142 0.90 2.35 17.02
CA LYS A 142 0.36 0.97 17.05
C LYS A 142 -0.39 0.57 15.77
N ILE A 143 -0.97 1.55 15.06
CA ILE A 143 -1.68 1.36 13.79
C ILE A 143 -0.69 1.60 12.64
N CYS A 144 0.01 2.73 12.68
CA CYS A 144 0.95 3.13 11.64
C CYS A 144 2.40 2.92 12.11
N ASN A 145 2.89 1.70 11.94
CA ASN A 145 4.30 1.34 12.14
C ASN A 145 4.95 0.90 10.82
N ARG A 146 6.25 0.60 10.86
CA ARG A 146 7.03 0.18 9.70
C ARG A 146 6.45 -1.05 8.98
N CYS A 147 5.95 -2.03 9.72
CA CYS A 147 5.34 -3.23 9.12
C CYS A 147 4.03 -2.90 8.40
N THR A 148 3.18 -2.07 9.01
CA THR A 148 1.93 -1.62 8.37
C THR A 148 2.21 -0.88 7.05
N LEU A 149 3.20 0.02 7.06
CA LEU A 149 3.61 0.77 5.87
C LEU A 149 4.21 -0.13 4.78
N ALA A 150 5.09 -1.08 5.15
CA ALA A 150 5.66 -2.05 4.23
C ALA A 150 4.57 -2.90 3.55
N LEU A 151 3.57 -3.36 4.31
CA LEU A 151 2.44 -4.10 3.76
C LEU A 151 1.57 -3.25 2.84
N MET A 152 1.33 -1.97 3.16
CA MET A 152 0.62 -1.04 2.28
C MET A 152 1.35 -0.88 0.92
N VAL A 153 2.67 -0.70 0.94
CA VAL A 153 3.49 -0.64 -0.28
C VAL A 153 3.33 -1.92 -1.10
N ILE A 154 3.44 -3.08 -0.45
CA ILE A 154 3.28 -4.37 -1.10
C ILE A 154 1.88 -4.51 -1.73
N HIS A 155 0.81 -4.03 -1.07
CA HIS A 155 -0.55 -4.06 -1.63
C HIS A 155 -0.65 -3.26 -2.93
N TRP A 156 -0.08 -2.05 -2.98
CA TRP A 156 -0.07 -1.23 -4.19
C TRP A 156 0.71 -1.88 -5.34
N ILE A 157 1.93 -2.34 -5.08
CA ILE A 157 2.75 -2.99 -6.12
C ILE A 157 2.07 -4.27 -6.61
N ALA A 158 1.46 -5.04 -5.71
CA ALA A 158 0.75 -6.26 -6.06
C ALA A 158 -0.54 -6.01 -6.86
N LEU A 159 -1.13 -4.81 -6.76
CA LEU A 159 -2.34 -4.42 -7.51
C LEU A 159 -2.05 -4.26 -9.01
N ALA A 160 -0.84 -3.85 -9.38
CA ALA A 160 -0.48 -3.56 -10.77
C ALA A 160 -0.85 -4.69 -11.73
N GLN A 161 -0.52 -5.94 -11.37
CA GLN A 161 -0.83 -7.09 -12.21
C GLN A 161 -2.32 -7.38 -12.34
N TYR A 162 -3.14 -7.08 -11.33
CA TYR A 162 -4.60 -7.22 -11.44
C TYR A 162 -5.16 -6.27 -12.49
N ASN A 163 -4.56 -5.10 -12.63
CA ASN A 163 -4.91 -4.10 -13.63
C ASN A 163 -4.12 -4.22 -14.93
N ARG A 164 -3.46 -5.35 -15.24
CA ARG A 164 -2.63 -5.51 -16.44
C ARG A 164 -3.32 -5.19 -17.77
N ASN A 165 -4.66 -5.26 -17.83
CA ASN A 165 -5.45 -4.94 -19.01
C ASN A 165 -5.73 -3.44 -19.17
N ASP A 166 -5.43 -2.65 -18.13
CA ASP A 166 -5.53 -1.20 -18.09
C ASP A 166 -4.13 -0.65 -17.83
N ILE A 167 -3.48 -0.18 -18.89
CA ILE A 167 -2.09 0.29 -18.84
C ILE A 167 -1.93 1.41 -17.81
N MET A 168 -2.88 2.34 -17.75
CA MET A 168 -2.81 3.48 -16.85
C MET A 168 -2.93 3.04 -15.40
N LYS A 169 -3.89 2.17 -15.07
CA LYS A 169 -4.02 1.64 -13.70
C LYS A 169 -2.84 0.73 -13.33
N CYS A 170 -2.38 -0.11 -14.25
CA CYS A 170 -1.22 -0.98 -14.02
C CYS A 170 0.00 -0.16 -13.64
N SER A 171 0.39 0.81 -14.47
CA SER A 171 1.55 1.65 -14.24
C SER A 171 1.39 2.58 -13.04
N THR A 172 0.22 3.21 -12.88
CA THR A 172 -0.03 4.12 -11.75
C THR A 172 0.09 3.38 -10.42
N SER A 173 -0.51 2.19 -10.28
CA SER A 173 -0.42 1.43 -9.03
C SER A 173 1.00 0.91 -8.75
N TYR A 174 1.75 0.52 -9.79
CA TYR A 174 3.16 0.13 -9.66
C TYR A 174 4.02 1.30 -9.15
N TYR A 175 4.02 2.43 -9.87
CA TYR A 175 4.85 3.59 -9.53
C TYR A 175 4.40 4.28 -8.25
N TYR A 176 3.10 4.26 -7.94
CA TYR A 176 2.60 4.79 -6.67
C TYR A 176 3.07 3.94 -5.48
N GLY A 177 3.15 2.62 -5.61
CA GLY A 177 3.76 1.76 -4.60
C GLY A 177 5.23 2.14 -4.32
N LEU A 178 6.02 2.37 -5.38
CA LEU A 178 7.42 2.80 -5.23
C LEU A 178 7.53 4.21 -4.61
N TYR A 179 6.65 5.13 -4.99
CA TYR A 179 6.54 6.45 -4.37
C TYR A 179 6.24 6.36 -2.87
N LEU A 180 5.28 5.52 -2.47
CA LEU A 180 4.91 5.34 -1.06
C LEU A 180 6.08 4.75 -0.24
N HIS A 181 6.86 3.83 -0.80
CA HIS A 181 8.09 3.35 -0.17
C HIS A 181 9.10 4.49 0.02
N ALA A 182 9.38 5.25 -1.03
CA ALA A 182 10.33 6.35 -0.95
C ALA A 182 9.90 7.40 0.07
N LYS A 183 8.60 7.70 0.12
CA LYS A 183 8.00 8.69 1.04
C LYS A 183 8.01 8.23 2.49
N TYR A 184 7.63 6.98 2.76
CA TYR A 184 7.30 6.52 4.12
C TYR A 184 8.21 5.44 4.69
N ILE A 185 9.11 4.85 3.91
CA ILE A 185 10.01 3.78 4.37
C ILE A 185 11.47 4.22 4.26
N LYS A 186 11.86 4.75 3.10
CA LYS A 186 13.23 5.19 2.85
C LYS A 186 13.62 6.42 3.67
N ASN A 187 12.71 7.38 3.79
CA ASN A 187 12.94 8.64 4.51
C ASN A 187 12.50 8.57 5.99
N LEU A 188 12.45 7.38 6.59
CA LEU A 188 11.94 7.18 7.95
C LEU A 188 12.79 7.77 9.09
N ASN A 189 13.95 8.37 8.80
CA ASN A 189 14.74 9.05 9.82
C ASN A 189 13.96 10.20 10.51
N ASP A 190 12.89 10.70 9.89
CA ASP A 190 12.09 11.83 10.40
C ASP A 190 10.83 11.40 11.19
N ILE A 191 10.33 10.17 11.02
CA ILE A 191 9.10 9.75 11.73
C ILE A 191 9.42 9.37 13.17
N ASP A 192 10.59 8.79 13.46
CA ASP A 192 11.02 8.55 14.84
C ASP A 192 11.22 9.87 15.64
N GLN A 193 11.44 11.02 14.98
CA GLN A 193 11.47 12.33 15.64
C GLN A 193 10.08 12.90 15.96
N ILE A 194 9.04 12.52 15.22
CA ILE A 194 7.64 12.94 15.50
C ILE A 194 6.98 12.02 16.54
N LEU A 195 7.57 10.84 16.78
CA LEU A 195 7.00 9.78 17.64
C LEU A 195 7.45 9.83 19.11
N HIS A 196 8.25 10.83 19.49
CA HIS A 196 8.70 11.06 20.87
C HIS A 196 8.08 12.29 21.56
N ASP A 197 7.18 13.01 20.90
CA ASP A 197 6.33 14.06 21.50
C ASP A 197 4.85 13.62 21.57
#